data_AF-A0A6A0IFL3-F1
#
_entry.id   AF-A0A6A0IFL3-F1
#
_cell.length_a   1.000
_cell.length_b   1.000
_cell.length_c   1.000
_cell.angle_alpha   90.00
_cell.angle_beta   90.00
_cell.angle_gamma   90.00
#
_symmetry.space_group_name_H-M   'P 1'
#
loop_
_entity.id
_entity.type
_entity.pdbx_description
1 polymer ?
#
loop_
_entity_poly.entity_id
_entity_poly.type
_entity_poly.pdbx_seq_one_letter_code
_entity_poly.pdbx_strand_id
1 'polypeptide(L)'
;MSPLARNRWIRAAALIGATASLTLPPVALAQTVAGHVKVFDGRTEPKPAPVLLVLANRDFSYPEYSALRSSLEAAGIPVRVGAARLEPCVPQGGDPSQVVQPDVELAIAPFGDFSGGVFVGGWGASSYQWAFDGTYLEPDYRRDPEAAAAVNRLVEGWLAAGRPVGAVGHGVSVLAWARVDGTSPLQGRPAAASVEEGPRFWKGRRLVASATARWHAEANGALLAPPGSVGDPSTPADDVVVDGRIITAEDWPSAPALGSALAAAVREQGPVVEGPRRVLMVIANRDFWYREYAEPRAVLEAAGIQVEVAAAEAVPSTPQAGSGFGGDGIVVPDRSVSEALELFRADPGRYDAVTFVGGWGASSYQYAFPGTYDEPSYNGAFRVRQDVSDLVELFLARDKRVAALCHGVTVLAWARVDGVSPLQGRTVVTWPGLAPAEVGPDGQPFQRLTREHVEANGAVVLPAGSVGDPGTSADDVVVDGRIITGQDYDSSRAFGLVLARELLAE
;
A
#
# COMPACT_ATOMS: atom_id res chain seq x y z
N MET A 1 -63.03 -19.53 -1.88
CA MET A 1 -63.64 -18.22 -1.59
C MET A 1 -64.09 -18.24 -0.13
N SER A 2 -63.48 -17.39 0.71
CA SER A 2 -63.90 -17.08 2.10
C SER A 2 -65.23 -16.27 2.10
N PRO A 3 -65.95 -16.01 3.22
CA PRO A 3 -65.40 -15.27 4.39
C PRO A 3 -66.07 -15.43 5.80
N LEU A 4 -65.33 -14.99 6.84
CA LEU A 4 -65.72 -14.18 8.05
C LEU A 4 -66.93 -14.61 8.94
N ALA A 5 -67.05 -14.37 10.24
CA ALA A 5 -66.22 -13.94 11.38
C ALA A 5 -67.12 -13.89 12.66
N ARG A 6 -66.49 -13.83 13.84
CA ARG A 6 -66.86 -13.04 15.05
C ARG A 6 -67.87 -13.55 16.13
N ASN A 7 -67.38 -13.39 17.39
CA ASN A 7 -68.04 -12.80 18.59
C ASN A 7 -68.98 -13.70 19.43
N ARG A 8 -69.08 -13.67 20.78
CA ARG A 8 -68.69 -12.76 21.89
C ARG A 8 -69.09 -13.41 23.26
N TRP A 9 -68.71 -12.74 24.38
CA TRP A 9 -69.31 -12.69 25.76
C TRP A 9 -68.82 -13.70 26.82
N ILE A 10 -68.80 -13.47 28.16
CA ILE A 10 -68.51 -12.36 29.12
C ILE A 10 -68.96 -12.87 30.54
N ARG A 11 -68.18 -12.58 31.62
CA ARG A 11 -68.52 -12.53 33.09
C ARG A 11 -68.85 -13.85 33.85
N ALA A 12 -68.65 -14.05 35.17
CA ALA A 12 -68.04 -13.33 36.31
C ALA A 12 -68.08 -14.22 37.60
N ALA A 13 -67.44 -13.73 38.69
CA ALA A 13 -67.50 -14.10 40.14
C ALA A 13 -66.53 -15.22 40.62
N ALA A 14 -65.54 -15.01 41.51
CA ALA A 14 -65.50 -14.52 42.92
C ALA A 14 -66.30 -15.44 43.88
N LEU A 15 -65.87 -15.93 45.06
CA LEU A 15 -64.77 -15.67 46.01
C LEU A 15 -64.75 -16.84 47.06
N ILE A 16 -63.78 -16.86 48.00
CA ILE A 16 -63.67 -17.66 49.26
C ILE A 16 -62.96 -19.03 49.10
N GLY A 17 -61.94 -19.44 49.88
CA GLY A 17 -61.23 -18.86 51.00
C GLY A 17 -60.19 -19.86 51.59
N ALA A 18 -59.17 -19.29 52.23
CA ALA A 18 -58.36 -19.76 53.37
C ALA A 18 -57.72 -21.18 53.40
N THR A 19 -56.37 -21.13 53.36
CA THR A 19 -55.39 -21.74 54.30
C THR A 19 -55.21 -23.26 54.39
N ALA A 20 -54.12 -23.76 53.81
CA ALA A 20 -53.19 -24.66 54.50
C ALA A 20 -51.78 -24.51 53.90
N SER A 21 -50.82 -24.19 54.76
CA SER A 21 -49.40 -24.03 54.44
C SER A 21 -48.75 -25.36 54.07
N LEU A 22 -48.20 -25.44 52.86
CA LEU A 22 -47.18 -26.43 52.48
C LEU A 22 -45.89 -25.66 52.21
N THR A 23 -44.95 -25.79 53.13
CA THR A 23 -43.56 -25.35 52.97
C THR A 23 -42.89 -26.17 51.88
N LEU A 24 -42.77 -25.58 50.69
CA LEU A 24 -41.84 -26.04 49.65
C LEU A 24 -40.44 -25.48 49.94
N PRO A 25 -39.36 -26.21 49.62
CA PRO A 25 -37.99 -25.74 49.81
C PRO A 25 -37.72 -24.50 48.93
N PRO A 26 -36.74 -23.65 49.29
CA PRO A 26 -36.44 -22.46 48.52
C PRO A 26 -35.97 -22.84 47.12
N VAL A 27 -36.82 -22.58 46.12
CA VAL A 27 -36.38 -22.45 44.74
C VAL A 27 -35.50 -21.20 44.70
N ALA A 28 -34.22 -21.39 44.46
CA ALA A 28 -33.27 -20.32 44.21
C ALA A 28 -33.71 -19.54 42.97
N LEU A 29 -34.42 -18.44 43.20
CA LEU A 29 -34.84 -17.47 42.21
C LEU A 29 -33.87 -16.29 42.27
N ALA A 30 -32.69 -16.46 41.66
CA ALA A 30 -31.78 -15.38 41.26
C ALA A 30 -30.54 -15.96 40.55
N GLN A 31 -30.71 -16.37 39.29
CA GLN A 31 -29.66 -16.17 38.31
C GLN A 31 -30.29 -15.38 37.17
N THR A 32 -30.16 -14.07 37.28
CA THR A 32 -30.39 -13.14 36.19
C THR A 32 -29.52 -13.59 35.03
N VAL A 33 -30.15 -14.08 33.97
CA VAL A 33 -29.51 -14.29 32.67
C VAL A 33 -29.01 -12.91 32.26
N ALA A 34 -27.70 -12.66 32.43
CA ALA A 34 -26.99 -11.59 31.75
C ALA A 34 -26.97 -11.95 30.26
N GLY A 35 -28.13 -11.83 29.62
CA GLY A 35 -28.23 -11.85 28.19
C GLY A 35 -27.41 -10.68 27.68
N HIS A 36 -26.34 -10.98 26.96
CA HIS A 36 -25.62 -10.02 26.15
C HIS A 36 -26.61 -9.38 25.18
N VAL A 37 -27.22 -8.26 25.59
CA VAL A 37 -27.80 -7.31 24.66
C VAL A 37 -26.61 -6.75 23.89
N LYS A 38 -26.33 -7.31 22.71
CA LYS A 38 -25.51 -6.64 21.70
C LYS A 38 -26.28 -5.37 21.34
N VAL A 39 -25.92 -4.27 22.00
CA VAL A 39 -26.25 -2.94 21.53
C VAL A 39 -25.57 -2.81 20.18
N PHE A 40 -26.31 -3.00 19.10
CA PHE A 40 -25.86 -2.65 17.76
C PHE A 40 -25.73 -1.13 17.72
N ASP A 41 -24.52 -0.62 17.82
CA ASP A 41 -24.21 0.82 17.82
C ASP A 41 -24.33 1.47 16.42
N GLY A 42 -24.86 0.73 15.44
CA GLY A 42 -25.02 1.20 14.06
C GLY A 42 -23.69 1.39 13.32
N ARG A 43 -22.54 1.03 13.91
CA ARG A 43 -21.27 1.05 13.19
C ARG A 43 -21.20 -0.22 12.34
N THR A 44 -21.26 -0.04 11.02
CA THR A 44 -20.96 -1.11 10.07
C THR A 44 -19.56 -1.64 10.37
N GLU A 45 -19.43 -2.95 10.58
CA GLU A 45 -18.10 -3.57 10.71
C GLU A 45 -17.24 -3.14 9.50
N PRO A 46 -16.01 -2.65 9.74
CA PRO A 46 -15.14 -2.22 8.66
C PRO A 46 -14.92 -3.40 7.70
N LYS A 47 -15.21 -3.17 6.42
CA LYS A 47 -15.01 -4.18 5.38
C LYS A 47 -13.51 -4.45 5.23
N PRO A 48 -13.09 -5.71 5.05
CA PRO A 48 -11.70 -6.01 4.77
C PRO A 48 -11.26 -5.35 3.45
N ALA A 49 -9.99 -4.97 3.37
CA ALA A 49 -9.36 -4.54 2.13
C ALA A 49 -9.46 -5.65 1.07
N PRO A 50 -9.45 -5.34 -0.24
CA PRO A 50 -9.61 -6.34 -1.28
C PRO A 50 -8.53 -7.43 -1.24
N VAL A 51 -8.83 -8.60 -1.79
CA VAL A 51 -7.82 -9.59 -2.20
C VAL A 51 -7.39 -9.30 -3.64
N LEU A 52 -6.09 -9.36 -3.92
CA LEU A 52 -5.56 -9.23 -5.29
C LEU A 52 -5.54 -10.61 -5.99
N LEU A 53 -6.37 -10.79 -7.02
CA LEU A 53 -6.25 -11.92 -7.96
C LEU A 53 -5.21 -11.57 -9.03
N VAL A 54 -4.09 -12.28 -9.04
CA VAL A 54 -3.02 -12.05 -10.01
C VAL A 54 -3.21 -12.96 -11.22
N LEU A 55 -3.35 -12.36 -12.40
CA LEU A 55 -3.49 -13.04 -13.69
C LEU A 55 -2.29 -12.75 -14.59
N ALA A 56 -1.89 -13.75 -15.37
CA ALA A 56 -1.04 -13.51 -16.52
C ALA A 56 -1.83 -12.79 -17.63
N ASN A 57 -1.21 -11.83 -18.32
CA ASN A 57 -1.86 -11.13 -19.44
C ASN A 57 -2.24 -12.09 -20.60
N ARG A 58 -1.63 -13.28 -20.67
CA ARG A 58 -1.88 -14.31 -21.68
C ARG A 58 -1.97 -15.68 -21.00
N ASP A 59 -2.82 -16.55 -21.52
CA ASP A 59 -2.95 -17.96 -21.12
C ASP A 59 -3.11 -18.20 -19.61
N PHE A 60 -3.93 -17.39 -18.93
CA PHE A 60 -4.41 -17.72 -17.58
C PHE A 60 -5.57 -18.72 -17.63
N SER A 61 -5.80 -19.46 -16.55
CA SER A 61 -6.93 -20.39 -16.44
C SER A 61 -8.22 -19.66 -16.05
N TYR A 62 -9.15 -19.49 -17.00
CA TYR A 62 -10.45 -18.84 -16.71
C TYR A 62 -11.32 -19.60 -15.69
N PRO A 63 -11.40 -20.95 -15.72
CA PRO A 63 -12.13 -21.71 -14.70
C PRO A 63 -11.61 -21.43 -13.29
N GLU A 64 -10.29 -21.40 -13.08
CA GLU A 64 -9.68 -21.07 -11.80
C GLU A 64 -9.99 -19.63 -11.37
N TYR A 65 -9.80 -18.65 -12.26
CA TYR A 65 -10.09 -17.24 -11.99
C TYR A 65 -11.54 -17.02 -11.57
N SER A 66 -12.49 -17.51 -12.38
CA SER A 66 -13.92 -17.27 -12.17
C SER A 66 -14.44 -17.96 -10.90
N ALA A 67 -13.96 -19.17 -10.61
CA ALA A 67 -14.28 -19.89 -9.38
C ALA A 67 -13.72 -19.19 -8.13
N LEU A 68 -12.46 -18.75 -8.16
CA LEU A 68 -11.83 -18.01 -7.07
C LEU A 68 -12.56 -16.69 -6.78
N ARG A 69 -12.79 -15.89 -7.83
CA ARG A 69 -13.48 -14.61 -7.71
C ARG A 69 -14.87 -14.78 -7.10
N SER A 70 -15.66 -15.72 -7.65
CA SER A 70 -17.02 -15.99 -7.16
C SER A 70 -17.02 -16.44 -5.70
N SER A 71 -16.07 -17.28 -5.30
CA SER A 71 -15.94 -17.76 -3.91
C SER A 71 -15.60 -16.63 -2.93
N LEU A 72 -14.63 -15.78 -3.27
CA LEU A 72 -14.24 -14.62 -2.46
C LEU A 72 -15.36 -13.58 -2.35
N GLU A 73 -16.01 -13.24 -3.46
CA GLU A 73 -17.12 -12.26 -3.48
C GLU A 73 -18.34 -12.80 -2.72
N ALA A 74 -18.66 -14.10 -2.83
CA ALA A 74 -19.72 -14.74 -2.05
C ALA A 74 -19.41 -14.72 -0.54
N ALA A 75 -18.12 -14.74 -0.18
CA ALA A 75 -17.65 -14.55 1.18
C ALA A 75 -17.65 -13.06 1.62
N GLY A 76 -18.07 -12.13 0.77
CA GLY A 76 -18.09 -10.70 1.06
C GLY A 76 -16.71 -10.06 1.10
N ILE A 77 -15.70 -10.72 0.53
CA ILE A 77 -14.35 -10.18 0.38
C ILE A 77 -14.27 -9.45 -0.97
N PRO A 78 -13.98 -8.13 -0.99
CA PRO A 78 -13.78 -7.41 -2.24
C PRO A 78 -12.59 -7.99 -3.02
N VAL A 79 -12.66 -7.94 -4.35
CA VAL A 79 -11.62 -8.49 -5.23
C VAL A 79 -11.16 -7.42 -6.20
N ARG A 80 -9.85 -7.32 -6.41
CA ARG A 80 -9.23 -6.58 -7.52
C ARG A 80 -8.38 -7.54 -8.34
N VAL A 81 -8.28 -7.28 -9.64
CA VAL A 81 -7.47 -8.08 -10.57
C VAL A 81 -6.17 -7.35 -10.88
N GLY A 82 -5.04 -8.02 -10.68
CA GLY A 82 -3.71 -7.51 -11.01
C GLY A 82 -3.09 -8.27 -12.18
N ALA A 83 -2.38 -7.56 -13.05
CA ALA A 83 -1.60 -8.16 -14.13
C ALA A 83 -0.32 -7.33 -14.39
N ALA A 84 0.63 -7.90 -15.14
CA ALA A 84 1.89 -7.21 -15.44
C ALA A 84 1.68 -5.87 -16.15
N ARG A 85 0.62 -5.77 -16.95
CA ARG A 85 0.18 -4.54 -17.64
C ARG A 85 -1.33 -4.41 -17.55
N LEU A 86 -1.84 -3.19 -17.75
CA LEU A 86 -3.28 -2.92 -17.81
C LEU A 86 -3.98 -3.36 -19.11
N GLU A 87 -3.28 -4.07 -19.99
CA GLU A 87 -3.89 -4.67 -21.18
C GLU A 87 -4.81 -5.83 -20.79
N PRO A 88 -5.89 -6.10 -21.55
CA PRO A 88 -6.80 -7.20 -21.25
C PRO A 88 -6.07 -8.55 -21.15
N CYS A 89 -6.32 -9.28 -20.08
CA CYS A 89 -5.82 -10.63 -19.88
C CYS A 89 -6.62 -11.59 -20.76
N VAL A 90 -5.93 -12.36 -21.60
CA VAL A 90 -6.54 -13.36 -22.49
C VAL A 90 -6.38 -14.75 -21.90
N PRO A 91 -7.46 -15.53 -21.70
CA PRO A 91 -7.37 -16.84 -21.08
C PRO A 91 -6.80 -17.89 -22.03
N GLN A 92 -6.35 -19.00 -21.47
CA GLN A 92 -5.90 -20.17 -22.22
C GLN A 92 -7.03 -20.66 -23.14
N GLY A 93 -6.70 -20.88 -24.42
CA GLY A 93 -7.68 -21.21 -25.47
C GLY A 93 -8.28 -19.98 -26.19
N GLY A 94 -8.07 -18.77 -25.65
CA GLY A 94 -8.36 -17.52 -26.34
C GLY A 94 -9.83 -17.18 -26.53
N ASP A 95 -10.72 -17.70 -25.67
CA ASP A 95 -12.15 -17.35 -25.73
C ASP A 95 -12.35 -15.84 -25.45
N PRO A 96 -12.80 -15.04 -26.44
CA PRO A 96 -12.95 -13.61 -26.28
C PRO A 96 -14.03 -13.21 -25.26
N SER A 97 -14.97 -14.11 -24.94
CA SER A 97 -15.99 -13.87 -23.91
C SER A 97 -15.46 -13.98 -22.48
N GLN A 98 -14.24 -14.50 -22.32
CA GLN A 98 -13.59 -14.79 -21.05
C GLN A 98 -12.38 -13.88 -20.79
N VAL A 99 -12.17 -12.84 -21.61
CA VAL A 99 -11.13 -11.83 -21.42
C VAL A 99 -11.41 -11.02 -20.15
N VAL A 100 -10.38 -10.78 -19.35
CA VAL A 100 -10.49 -10.04 -18.08
C VAL A 100 -9.69 -8.76 -18.15
N GLN A 101 -10.33 -7.63 -17.85
CA GLN A 101 -9.64 -6.35 -17.72
C GLN A 101 -9.01 -6.26 -16.31
N PRO A 102 -7.67 -6.12 -16.19
CA PRO A 102 -7.03 -5.88 -14.90
C PRO A 102 -7.36 -4.48 -14.35
N ASP A 103 -7.45 -4.40 -13.02
CA ASP A 103 -7.67 -3.18 -12.24
C ASP A 103 -6.37 -2.54 -11.74
N VAL A 104 -5.29 -3.31 -11.70
CA VAL A 104 -4.01 -2.96 -11.07
C VAL A 104 -2.85 -3.46 -11.93
N GLU A 105 -1.86 -2.60 -12.16
CA GLU A 105 -0.59 -3.01 -12.73
C GLU A 105 0.36 -3.45 -11.61
N LEU A 106 0.92 -4.66 -11.70
CA LEU A 106 1.69 -5.26 -10.62
C LEU A 106 2.93 -4.42 -10.24
N ALA A 107 3.57 -3.76 -11.22
CA ALA A 107 4.77 -2.95 -11.00
C ALA A 107 4.58 -1.90 -9.88
N ILE A 108 3.42 -1.25 -9.90
CA ILE A 108 3.05 -0.17 -8.98
C ILE A 108 2.08 -0.61 -7.88
N ALA A 109 1.66 -1.87 -7.85
CA ALA A 109 0.71 -2.38 -6.84
C ALA A 109 1.32 -2.30 -5.42
N PRO A 110 0.75 -1.50 -4.51
CA PRO A 110 1.15 -1.51 -3.11
C PRO A 110 0.54 -2.75 -2.43
N PHE A 111 1.38 -3.67 -1.94
CA PHE A 111 0.88 -4.86 -1.22
C PHE A 111 -0.02 -4.47 -0.03
N GLY A 112 0.24 -3.29 0.56
CA GLY A 112 -0.46 -2.66 1.68
C GLY A 112 -1.97 -2.48 1.46
N ASP A 113 -2.40 -2.30 0.22
CA ASP A 113 -3.81 -2.05 -0.15
C ASP A 113 -4.66 -3.32 -0.19
N PHE A 114 -4.04 -4.50 -0.02
CA PHE A 114 -4.71 -5.79 -0.16
C PHE A 114 -4.63 -6.61 1.12
N SER A 115 -5.73 -7.20 1.55
CA SER A 115 -5.73 -8.13 2.70
C SER A 115 -4.96 -9.42 2.42
N GLY A 116 -4.61 -9.68 1.15
CA GLY A 116 -3.87 -10.85 0.68
C GLY A 116 -3.83 -10.90 -0.83
N GLY A 117 -3.23 -11.94 -1.38
CA GLY A 117 -3.20 -12.16 -2.82
C GLY A 117 -3.30 -13.62 -3.20
N VAL A 118 -3.72 -13.90 -4.43
CA VAL A 118 -3.76 -15.26 -4.98
C VAL A 118 -3.34 -15.28 -6.44
N PHE A 119 -2.46 -16.21 -6.79
CA PHE A 119 -1.98 -16.43 -8.15
C PHE A 119 -2.85 -17.47 -8.85
N VAL A 120 -3.53 -17.04 -9.91
CA VAL A 120 -4.28 -17.93 -10.79
C VAL A 120 -3.28 -18.65 -11.72
N GLY A 121 -3.56 -19.91 -12.01
CA GLY A 121 -2.78 -20.71 -12.94
C GLY A 121 -3.10 -20.44 -14.40
N GLY A 122 -2.99 -21.49 -15.22
CA GLY A 122 -2.72 -21.37 -16.65
C GLY A 122 -1.23 -21.22 -16.93
N TRP A 123 -0.82 -21.54 -18.16
CA TRP A 123 0.60 -21.60 -18.53
C TRP A 123 1.29 -20.23 -18.51
N GLY A 124 0.54 -19.14 -18.71
CA GLY A 124 1.07 -17.78 -18.66
C GLY A 124 1.63 -17.36 -17.31
N ALA A 125 1.19 -17.99 -16.21
CA ALA A 125 1.73 -17.75 -14.87
C ALA A 125 3.25 -17.98 -14.79
N SER A 126 3.80 -18.79 -15.70
CA SER A 126 5.23 -19.05 -15.84
C SER A 126 6.06 -17.79 -16.09
N SER A 127 5.48 -16.76 -16.71
CA SER A 127 6.14 -15.48 -16.97
C SER A 127 6.46 -14.71 -15.69
N TYR A 128 5.83 -15.05 -14.56
CA TYR A 128 6.00 -14.37 -13.26
C TYR A 128 6.97 -15.08 -12.30
N GLN A 129 7.65 -16.14 -12.75
CA GLN A 129 8.58 -16.89 -11.93
C GLN A 129 9.91 -16.15 -11.73
N TRP A 130 10.10 -15.54 -10.56
CA TRP A 130 11.24 -14.68 -10.23
C TRP A 130 12.61 -15.35 -10.39
N ALA A 131 12.88 -16.38 -9.58
CA ALA A 131 14.18 -17.04 -9.54
C ALA A 131 14.31 -18.23 -10.50
N PHE A 132 13.41 -18.34 -11.49
CA PHE A 132 13.49 -19.42 -12.47
C PHE A 132 14.70 -19.23 -13.40
N ASP A 133 15.50 -20.29 -13.53
CA ASP A 133 16.75 -20.32 -14.27
C ASP A 133 16.64 -20.95 -15.67
N GLY A 134 15.43 -21.36 -16.06
CA GLY A 134 15.15 -21.93 -17.38
C GLY A 134 14.67 -20.90 -18.39
N THR A 135 14.52 -21.35 -19.64
CA THR A 135 13.93 -20.55 -20.71
C THR A 135 12.78 -21.32 -21.36
N TYR A 136 11.56 -20.84 -21.17
CA TYR A 136 10.37 -21.40 -21.82
C TYR A 136 10.47 -21.30 -23.34
N LEU A 137 10.02 -22.36 -24.02
CA LEU A 137 10.04 -22.44 -25.47
C LEU A 137 9.09 -21.38 -26.06
N GLU A 138 7.88 -21.31 -25.52
CA GLU A 138 6.87 -20.32 -25.88
C GLU A 138 7.29 -18.94 -25.39
N PRO A 139 7.44 -17.94 -26.29
CA PRO A 139 7.82 -16.58 -25.92
C PRO A 139 6.93 -15.94 -24.85
N ASP A 140 5.62 -16.16 -24.91
CA ASP A 140 4.64 -15.58 -23.98
C ASP A 140 4.81 -16.10 -22.53
N TYR A 141 5.50 -17.23 -22.35
CA TYR A 141 5.74 -17.82 -21.03
C TYR A 141 7.13 -17.52 -20.49
N ARG A 142 7.98 -16.85 -21.28
CA ARG A 142 9.31 -16.45 -20.82
C ARG A 142 9.15 -15.45 -19.68
N ARG A 143 10.06 -15.52 -18.72
CA ARG A 143 10.08 -14.63 -17.58
C ARG A 143 10.11 -13.18 -18.06
N ASP A 144 9.09 -12.42 -17.66
CA ASP A 144 9.12 -10.97 -17.70
C ASP A 144 9.85 -10.50 -16.42
N PRO A 145 11.07 -9.94 -16.52
CA PRO A 145 11.86 -9.60 -15.33
C PRO A 145 11.18 -8.57 -14.42
N GLU A 146 10.44 -7.63 -14.99
CA GLU A 146 9.78 -6.56 -14.23
C GLU A 146 8.55 -7.12 -13.52
N ALA A 147 7.71 -7.86 -14.24
CA ALA A 147 6.54 -8.51 -13.64
C ALA A 147 6.94 -9.51 -12.56
N ALA A 148 7.99 -10.30 -12.79
CA ALA A 148 8.47 -11.28 -11.82
C ALA A 148 9.07 -10.59 -10.58
N ALA A 149 9.76 -9.45 -10.73
CA ALA A 149 10.23 -8.64 -9.60
C ALA A 149 9.06 -8.08 -8.78
N ALA A 150 8.04 -7.56 -9.45
CA ALA A 150 6.84 -7.03 -8.83
C ALA A 150 6.08 -8.11 -8.05
N VAL A 151 5.90 -9.29 -8.66
CA VAL A 151 5.29 -10.45 -7.99
C VAL A 151 6.10 -10.89 -6.77
N ASN A 152 7.44 -10.96 -6.88
CA ASN A 152 8.27 -11.32 -5.73
C ASN A 152 8.10 -10.33 -4.57
N ARG A 153 8.11 -9.02 -4.87
CA ARG A 153 7.86 -7.96 -3.89
C ARG A 153 6.49 -8.11 -3.21
N LEU A 154 5.45 -8.45 -3.96
CA LEU A 154 4.10 -8.65 -3.40
C LEU A 154 4.07 -9.86 -2.47
N VAL A 155 4.64 -11.00 -2.88
CA VAL A 155 4.72 -12.21 -2.05
C VAL A 155 5.47 -11.94 -0.75
N GLU A 156 6.65 -11.32 -0.84
CA GLU A 156 7.47 -10.96 0.32
C GLU A 156 6.74 -9.98 1.23
N GLY A 157 6.17 -8.90 0.69
CA GLY A 157 5.43 -7.89 1.45
C GLY A 157 4.21 -8.47 2.15
N TRP A 158 3.42 -9.32 1.49
CA TRP A 158 2.28 -9.97 2.12
C TRP A 158 2.72 -10.92 3.24
N LEU A 159 3.70 -11.78 3.01
CA LEU A 159 4.14 -12.74 4.03
C LEU A 159 4.82 -12.05 5.22
N ALA A 160 5.63 -11.01 4.99
CA ALA A 160 6.22 -10.20 6.05
C ALA A 160 5.15 -9.47 6.89
N ALA A 161 4.07 -9.01 6.24
CA ALA A 161 2.91 -8.42 6.92
C ALA A 161 1.96 -9.46 7.54
N GLY A 162 2.28 -10.76 7.45
CA GLY A 162 1.44 -11.85 7.95
C GLY A 162 0.11 -11.99 7.19
N ARG A 163 0.02 -11.50 5.95
CA ARG A 163 -1.13 -11.59 5.05
C ARG A 163 -1.13 -12.91 4.28
N PRO A 164 -2.30 -13.48 3.91
CA PRO A 164 -2.36 -14.77 3.28
C PRO A 164 -2.03 -14.68 1.79
N VAL A 165 -1.31 -15.67 1.29
CA VAL A 165 -0.91 -15.79 -0.11
C VAL A 165 -1.39 -17.14 -0.64
N GLY A 166 -2.25 -17.08 -1.64
CA GLY A 166 -2.85 -18.22 -2.31
C GLY A 166 -2.19 -18.56 -3.65
N ALA A 167 -2.26 -19.81 -4.10
CA ALA A 167 -2.03 -20.16 -5.49
C ALA A 167 -2.78 -21.42 -5.89
N VAL A 168 -3.21 -21.52 -7.14
CA VAL A 168 -3.89 -22.70 -7.69
C VAL A 168 -3.28 -23.10 -9.02
N GLY A 169 -3.33 -24.40 -9.35
CA GLY A 169 -2.93 -24.86 -10.66
C GLY A 169 -1.46 -24.57 -10.93
N HIS A 170 -1.19 -24.01 -12.11
CA HIS A 170 0.14 -23.51 -12.48
C HIS A 170 0.58 -22.24 -11.74
N GLY A 171 -0.33 -21.54 -11.06
CA GLY A 171 -0.01 -20.39 -10.21
C GLY A 171 0.89 -20.78 -9.04
N VAL A 172 0.85 -22.05 -8.59
CA VAL A 172 1.74 -22.56 -7.53
C VAL A 172 3.21 -22.51 -7.93
N SER A 173 3.51 -22.58 -9.23
CA SER A 173 4.88 -22.42 -9.73
C SER A 173 5.45 -21.01 -9.47
N VAL A 174 4.59 -19.99 -9.40
CA VAL A 174 4.98 -18.62 -9.05
C VAL A 174 5.51 -18.58 -7.62
N LEU A 175 4.79 -19.19 -6.67
CA LEU A 175 5.24 -19.29 -5.28
C LEU A 175 6.50 -20.14 -5.13
N ALA A 176 6.64 -21.22 -5.90
CA ALA A 176 7.84 -22.05 -5.88
C ALA A 176 9.10 -21.23 -6.22
N TRP A 177 9.01 -20.30 -7.17
CA TRP A 177 10.14 -19.47 -7.63
C TRP A 177 10.22 -18.08 -6.98
N ALA A 178 9.26 -17.69 -6.15
CA ALA A 178 9.39 -16.53 -5.29
C ALA A 178 10.51 -16.73 -4.25
N ARG A 179 11.04 -15.63 -3.71
CA ARG A 179 12.10 -15.59 -2.72
C ARG A 179 11.71 -14.64 -1.60
N VAL A 180 11.51 -15.21 -0.41
CA VAL A 180 11.34 -14.49 0.85
C VAL A 180 12.59 -14.80 1.68
N ASP A 181 13.33 -13.77 2.07
CA ASP A 181 14.65 -13.90 2.71
C ASP A 181 15.60 -14.84 1.93
N GLY A 182 15.53 -14.78 0.59
CA GLY A 182 16.37 -15.59 -0.30
C GLY A 182 15.96 -17.06 -0.47
N THR A 183 14.86 -17.51 0.14
CA THR A 183 14.38 -18.91 0.06
C THR A 183 12.98 -19.00 -0.55
N SER A 184 12.64 -20.15 -1.13
CA SER A 184 11.27 -20.37 -1.60
C SER A 184 10.31 -20.36 -0.42
N PRO A 185 9.18 -19.64 -0.49
CA PRO A 185 8.19 -19.67 0.57
C PRO A 185 7.54 -21.06 0.75
N LEU A 186 7.73 -22.00 -0.20
CA LEU A 186 7.27 -23.40 -0.11
C LEU A 186 8.33 -24.36 0.46
N GLN A 187 9.57 -23.93 0.71
CA GLN A 187 10.66 -24.82 1.11
C GLN A 187 10.36 -25.51 2.46
N GLY A 188 10.30 -26.84 2.44
CA GLY A 188 10.01 -27.67 3.62
C GLY A 188 8.54 -27.65 4.05
N ARG A 189 7.64 -27.07 3.25
CA ARG A 189 6.23 -26.86 3.60
C ARG A 189 5.30 -27.78 2.81
N PRO A 190 4.22 -28.30 3.41
CA PRO A 190 3.19 -29.00 2.66
C PRO A 190 2.51 -28.07 1.66
N ALA A 191 2.21 -28.59 0.46
CA ALA A 191 1.46 -27.87 -0.56
C ALA A 191 0.69 -28.82 -1.48
N ALA A 192 -0.31 -28.29 -2.18
CA ALA A 192 -0.99 -28.92 -3.32
C ALA A 192 -0.59 -28.20 -4.60
N ALA A 193 -0.41 -28.93 -5.70
CA ALA A 193 0.00 -28.34 -6.97
C ALA A 193 -0.39 -29.26 -8.13
N SER A 194 -0.83 -28.67 -9.23
CA SER A 194 -1.25 -29.40 -10.44
C SER A 194 -0.22 -30.43 -10.91
N VAL A 195 -0.72 -31.63 -11.23
CA VAL A 195 0.01 -32.65 -12.00
C VAL A 195 -0.23 -32.56 -13.50
N GLU A 196 -1.05 -31.61 -13.96
CA GLU A 196 -1.26 -31.39 -15.38
C GLU A 196 0.03 -30.94 -16.07
N GLU A 197 0.16 -31.32 -17.33
CA GLU A 197 1.31 -30.94 -18.15
C GLU A 197 1.44 -29.41 -18.21
N GLY A 198 2.64 -28.94 -17.89
CA GLY A 198 3.02 -27.55 -18.02
C GLY A 198 3.84 -27.27 -19.27
N PRO A 199 4.17 -25.98 -19.49
CA PRO A 199 4.90 -25.56 -20.67
C PRO A 199 6.34 -26.10 -20.70
N ARG A 200 6.84 -26.31 -21.92
CA ARG A 200 8.19 -26.80 -22.18
C ARG A 200 9.23 -25.70 -21.97
N PHE A 201 10.40 -26.07 -21.43
CA PHE A 201 11.53 -25.15 -21.32
C PHE A 201 12.87 -25.83 -21.47
N TRP A 202 13.89 -25.02 -21.73
CA TRP A 202 15.29 -25.39 -21.65
C TRP A 202 15.83 -25.11 -20.26
N LYS A 203 16.52 -26.10 -19.67
CA LYS A 203 17.38 -25.92 -18.50
C LYS A 203 18.81 -26.23 -18.90
N GLY A 204 19.62 -25.18 -19.10
CA GLY A 204 20.90 -25.30 -19.79
C GLY A 204 20.70 -25.88 -21.20
N ARG A 205 21.28 -27.06 -21.47
CA ARG A 205 21.13 -27.77 -22.76
C ARG A 205 20.07 -28.87 -22.76
N ARG A 206 19.36 -29.07 -21.65
CA ARG A 206 18.35 -30.12 -21.52
C ARG A 206 16.96 -29.55 -21.79
N LEU A 207 16.24 -30.16 -22.72
CA LEU A 207 14.82 -29.90 -22.91
C LEU A 207 14.03 -30.63 -21.81
N VAL A 208 13.20 -29.89 -21.09
CA VAL A 208 12.18 -30.44 -20.19
C VAL A 208 10.86 -30.44 -20.97
N ALA A 209 10.42 -31.64 -21.35
CA ALA A 209 9.29 -31.85 -22.28
C ALA A 209 7.91 -31.54 -21.68
N SER A 210 7.81 -31.51 -20.36
CA SER A 210 6.72 -30.92 -19.59
C SER A 210 7.20 -30.84 -18.15
N ALA A 211 7.00 -29.71 -17.47
CA ALA A 211 7.12 -29.67 -16.02
C ALA A 211 5.79 -29.20 -15.47
N THR A 212 5.22 -30.01 -14.59
CA THR A 212 3.99 -29.69 -13.88
C THR A 212 4.27 -28.60 -12.84
N ALA A 213 3.23 -27.93 -12.36
CA ALA A 213 3.35 -27.03 -11.20
C ALA A 213 3.97 -27.76 -9.99
N ARG A 214 3.61 -29.04 -9.83
CA ARG A 214 4.20 -29.96 -8.86
C ARG A 214 5.73 -30.08 -9.00
N TRP A 215 6.24 -30.29 -10.21
CA TRP A 215 7.70 -30.37 -10.42
C TRP A 215 8.42 -29.10 -9.96
N HIS A 216 7.85 -27.92 -10.26
CA HIS A 216 8.43 -26.64 -9.84
C HIS A 216 8.46 -26.50 -8.31
N ALA A 217 7.39 -26.89 -7.63
CA ALA A 217 7.31 -26.85 -6.16
C ALA A 217 8.29 -27.84 -5.50
N GLU A 218 8.34 -29.10 -5.96
CA GLU A 218 9.29 -30.12 -5.46
C GLU A 218 10.75 -29.71 -5.70
N ALA A 219 11.05 -29.14 -6.87
CA ALA A 219 12.40 -28.63 -7.18
C ALA A 219 12.85 -27.48 -6.25
N ASN A 220 11.91 -26.81 -5.58
CA ASN A 220 12.16 -25.77 -4.58
C ASN A 220 11.88 -26.26 -3.14
N GLY A 221 11.77 -27.57 -2.93
CA GLY A 221 11.74 -28.20 -1.60
C GLY A 221 10.36 -28.30 -0.96
N ALA A 222 9.27 -28.10 -1.69
CA ALA A 222 7.92 -28.31 -1.18
C ALA A 222 7.64 -29.80 -0.88
N LEU A 223 6.82 -30.06 0.14
CA LEU A 223 6.35 -31.40 0.54
C LEU A 223 4.96 -31.66 -0.05
N LEU A 224 4.89 -32.03 -1.32
CA LEU A 224 3.59 -32.12 -1.98
C LEU A 224 2.78 -33.35 -1.56
N ALA A 225 1.53 -33.10 -1.17
CA ALA A 225 0.56 -34.17 -0.96
C ALA A 225 0.35 -34.98 -2.25
N PRO A 226 0.08 -36.30 -2.17
CA PRO A 226 -0.34 -37.05 -3.35
C PRO A 226 -1.56 -36.37 -4.03
N PRO A 227 -1.67 -36.42 -5.37
CA PRO A 227 -2.83 -35.87 -6.07
C PRO A 227 -4.13 -36.50 -5.58
N GLY A 228 -5.20 -35.72 -5.39
CA GLY A 228 -6.49 -36.26 -4.93
C GLY A 228 -6.49 -36.79 -3.50
N SER A 229 -5.52 -36.41 -2.66
CA SER A 229 -5.37 -36.96 -1.31
C SER A 229 -5.61 -35.97 -0.19
N VAL A 230 -5.85 -34.70 -0.51
CA VAL A 230 -6.11 -33.66 0.48
C VAL A 230 -7.62 -33.46 0.55
N GLY A 231 -8.23 -33.87 1.66
CA GLY A 231 -9.69 -33.81 1.84
C GLY A 231 -10.38 -35.14 1.50
N ASP A 232 -11.52 -35.07 0.82
CA ASP A 232 -12.33 -36.21 0.39
C ASP A 232 -11.72 -36.83 -0.88
N PRO A 233 -11.14 -38.05 -0.78
CA PRO A 233 -10.49 -38.68 -1.93
C PRO A 233 -11.46 -39.05 -3.06
N SER A 234 -12.77 -38.87 -2.88
CA SER A 234 -13.77 -39.05 -3.92
C SER A 234 -13.96 -37.83 -4.82
N THR A 235 -13.32 -36.69 -4.51
CA THR A 235 -13.44 -35.46 -5.30
C THR A 235 -12.16 -34.62 -5.25
N PRO A 236 -11.66 -34.07 -6.37
CA PRO A 236 -10.54 -33.12 -6.35
C PRO A 236 -10.94 -31.73 -5.82
N ALA A 237 -12.23 -31.50 -5.56
CA ALA A 237 -12.76 -30.18 -5.22
C ALA A 237 -12.29 -29.60 -3.89
N ASP A 238 -11.70 -30.41 -3.01
CA ASP A 238 -11.18 -29.98 -1.71
C ASP A 238 -9.67 -30.22 -1.52
N ASP A 239 -8.94 -30.44 -2.63
CA ASP A 239 -7.47 -30.57 -2.64
C ASP A 239 -6.77 -29.23 -2.37
N VAL A 240 -6.93 -28.73 -1.15
CA VAL A 240 -6.42 -27.45 -0.66
C VAL A 240 -5.57 -27.66 0.58
N VAL A 241 -4.29 -27.29 0.47
CA VAL A 241 -3.37 -27.29 1.61
C VAL A 241 -3.26 -25.88 2.19
N VAL A 242 -3.60 -25.75 3.46
CA VAL A 242 -3.39 -24.54 4.27
C VAL A 242 -2.19 -24.78 5.18
N ASP A 243 -1.11 -24.04 4.97
CA ASP A 243 0.04 -24.00 5.88
C ASP A 243 0.29 -22.55 6.31
N GLY A 244 -0.15 -22.21 7.52
CA GLY A 244 -0.07 -20.85 8.06
C GLY A 244 -0.74 -19.83 7.13
N ARG A 245 0.07 -18.92 6.56
CA ARG A 245 -0.39 -17.90 5.60
C ARG A 245 -0.25 -18.30 4.14
N ILE A 246 0.24 -19.49 3.83
CA ILE A 246 0.32 -19.99 2.46
C ILE A 246 -0.82 -20.99 2.24
N ILE A 247 -1.56 -20.79 1.15
CA ILE A 247 -2.68 -21.64 0.78
C ILE A 247 -2.49 -22.08 -0.67
N THR A 248 -2.48 -23.37 -0.93
CA THR A 248 -2.26 -23.92 -2.27
C THR A 248 -3.33 -24.90 -2.64
N ALA A 249 -3.70 -24.93 -3.92
CA ALA A 249 -4.69 -25.84 -4.47
C ALA A 249 -4.19 -26.47 -5.77
N GLU A 250 -4.65 -27.69 -6.04
CA GLU A 250 -4.14 -28.47 -7.16
C GLU A 250 -4.55 -27.89 -8.52
N ASP A 251 -5.83 -27.52 -8.69
CA ASP A 251 -6.46 -27.35 -9.99
C ASP A 251 -7.78 -26.55 -9.93
N TRP A 252 -8.51 -26.46 -11.05
CA TRP A 252 -9.73 -25.64 -11.12
C TRP A 252 -10.90 -26.16 -10.25
N PRO A 253 -11.16 -27.47 -10.07
CA PRO A 253 -12.18 -27.96 -9.14
C PRO A 253 -11.93 -27.54 -7.69
N SER A 254 -10.66 -27.42 -7.27
CA SER A 254 -10.27 -26.99 -5.91
C SER A 254 -10.26 -25.47 -5.71
N ALA A 255 -10.39 -24.67 -6.78
CA ALA A 255 -10.41 -23.21 -6.73
C ALA A 255 -11.50 -22.59 -5.80
N PRO A 256 -12.74 -23.10 -5.73
CA PRO A 256 -13.74 -22.60 -4.78
C PRO A 256 -13.33 -22.81 -3.32
N ALA A 257 -12.76 -23.99 -2.99
CA ALA A 257 -12.28 -24.32 -1.67
C ALA A 257 -11.07 -23.45 -1.29
N LEU A 258 -10.16 -23.19 -2.23
CA LEU A 258 -9.07 -22.23 -2.05
C LEU A 258 -9.61 -20.83 -1.71
N GLY A 259 -10.61 -20.34 -2.46
CA GLY A 259 -11.26 -19.05 -2.19
C GLY A 259 -11.88 -18.98 -0.80
N SER A 260 -12.51 -20.07 -0.34
CA SER A 260 -13.09 -20.16 0.99
C SER A 260 -12.02 -20.13 2.09
N ALA A 261 -10.94 -20.90 1.92
CA ALA A 261 -9.81 -20.92 2.84
C ALA A 261 -9.11 -19.54 2.91
N LEU A 262 -8.92 -18.89 1.77
CA LEU A 262 -8.34 -17.55 1.69
C LEU A 262 -9.23 -16.51 2.37
N ALA A 263 -10.55 -16.55 2.15
CA ALA A 263 -11.49 -15.68 2.85
C ALA A 263 -11.48 -15.90 4.37
N ALA A 264 -11.35 -17.15 4.83
CA ALA A 264 -11.22 -17.45 6.25
C ALA A 264 -9.92 -16.84 6.83
N ALA A 265 -8.79 -17.02 6.15
CA ALA A 265 -7.50 -16.46 6.56
C ALA A 265 -7.50 -14.92 6.58
N VAL A 266 -8.17 -14.27 5.61
CA VAL A 266 -8.37 -12.81 5.59
C VAL A 266 -9.22 -12.35 6.79
N ARG A 267 -10.33 -13.04 7.09
CA ARG A 267 -11.17 -12.66 8.25
C ARG A 267 -10.47 -12.87 9.58
N GLU A 268 -9.63 -13.90 9.70
CA GLU A 268 -8.84 -14.15 10.91
C GLU A 268 -7.83 -13.04 11.20
N GLN A 269 -7.28 -12.40 10.16
CA GLN A 269 -6.44 -11.21 10.32
C GLN A 269 -7.21 -10.02 10.88
N GLY A 270 -8.54 -10.07 10.82
CA GLY A 270 -9.42 -8.95 11.08
C GLY A 270 -9.43 -7.99 9.90
N PRO A 271 -10.11 -6.84 10.06
CA PRO A 271 -9.90 -5.73 9.15
C PRO A 271 -8.40 -5.44 9.13
N VAL A 272 -7.85 -5.10 7.97
CA VAL A 272 -6.60 -4.34 7.95
C VAL A 272 -6.96 -3.06 8.71
N VAL A 273 -6.65 -3.03 10.01
CA VAL A 273 -6.69 -1.80 10.78
C VAL A 273 -5.58 -1.02 10.12
N GLU A 274 -5.95 -0.11 9.23
CA GLU A 274 -4.99 0.86 8.72
C GLU A 274 -4.31 1.41 9.96
N GLY A 275 -3.00 1.15 10.06
CA GLY A 275 -2.20 1.78 11.08
C GLY A 275 -2.46 3.28 10.99
N PRO A 276 -2.31 4.02 12.11
CA PRO A 276 -2.46 5.46 12.04
C PRO A 276 -1.59 5.99 10.90
N ARG A 277 -2.22 6.71 9.96
CA ARG A 277 -1.55 7.29 8.79
C ARG A 277 -0.28 7.98 9.25
N ARG A 278 0.82 7.87 8.51
CA ARG A 278 2.10 8.43 8.93
C ARG A 278 2.72 9.33 7.87
N VAL A 279 3.16 10.50 8.29
CA VAL A 279 3.90 11.47 7.46
C VAL A 279 5.34 11.53 7.92
N LEU A 280 6.27 11.38 6.97
CA LEU A 280 7.67 11.73 7.18
C LEU A 280 7.86 13.23 6.90
N MET A 281 8.17 14.01 7.92
CA MET A 281 8.43 15.44 7.82
C MET A 281 9.93 15.72 7.84
N VAL A 282 10.46 16.22 6.73
CA VAL A 282 11.88 16.51 6.57
C VAL A 282 12.14 17.99 6.85
N ILE A 283 13.01 18.27 7.83
CA ILE A 283 13.51 19.61 8.16
C ILE A 283 15.01 19.71 7.87
N ALA A 284 15.52 20.90 7.63
CA ALA A 284 16.96 21.13 7.59
C ALA A 284 17.56 21.14 9.01
N ASN A 285 18.80 20.64 9.17
CA ASN A 285 19.50 20.73 10.47
C ASN A 285 19.80 22.19 10.89
N ARG A 286 19.76 23.13 9.94
CA ARG A 286 19.96 24.56 10.20
C ARG A 286 19.04 25.37 9.31
N ASP A 287 18.51 26.46 9.85
CA ASP A 287 17.69 27.46 9.14
C ASP A 287 16.43 26.89 8.45
N PHE A 288 15.78 25.90 9.08
CA PHE A 288 14.40 25.55 8.73
C PHE A 288 13.43 26.61 9.27
N TRP A 289 12.28 26.80 8.62
CA TRP A 289 11.29 27.76 9.10
C TRP A 289 10.37 27.13 10.15
N TYR A 290 10.43 27.58 11.41
CA TYR A 290 9.77 26.91 12.53
C TYR A 290 8.25 26.80 12.38
N ARG A 291 7.57 27.88 11.99
CA ARG A 291 6.11 27.86 11.79
C ARG A 291 5.67 26.85 10.72
N GLU A 292 6.48 26.68 9.67
CA GLU A 292 6.25 25.72 8.58
C GLU A 292 6.49 24.27 9.02
N TYR A 293 7.22 24.05 10.11
CA TYR A 293 7.32 22.75 10.78
C TYR A 293 6.15 22.55 11.77
N ALA A 294 5.95 23.50 12.68
CA ALA A 294 5.09 23.33 13.84
C ALA A 294 3.60 23.31 13.49
N GLU A 295 3.14 24.16 12.57
CA GLU A 295 1.71 24.24 12.23
C GLU A 295 1.23 23.02 11.43
N PRO A 296 1.89 22.57 10.36
CA PRO A 296 1.47 21.36 9.66
C PRO A 296 1.51 20.14 10.56
N ARG A 297 2.56 20.01 11.38
CA ARG A 297 2.69 18.90 12.35
C ARG A 297 1.51 18.87 13.32
N ALA A 298 1.18 20.00 13.94
CA ALA A 298 0.09 20.08 14.89
C ALA A 298 -1.27 19.75 14.26
N VAL A 299 -1.50 20.15 13.00
CA VAL A 299 -2.72 19.81 12.27
C VAL A 299 -2.79 18.31 11.96
N LEU A 300 -1.70 17.71 11.46
CA LEU A 300 -1.63 16.28 11.16
C LEU A 300 -1.86 15.44 12.42
N GLU A 301 -1.16 15.75 13.52
CA GLU A 301 -1.29 15.04 14.79
C GLU A 301 -2.71 15.18 15.37
N ALA A 302 -3.34 16.36 15.27
CA ALA A 302 -4.72 16.57 15.68
C ALA A 302 -5.74 15.77 14.85
N ALA A 303 -5.40 15.44 13.59
CA ALA A 303 -6.18 14.57 12.72
C ALA A 303 -5.93 13.06 12.97
N GLY A 304 -5.09 12.71 13.95
CA GLY A 304 -4.71 11.32 14.25
C GLY A 304 -3.63 10.75 13.34
N ILE A 305 -2.98 11.60 12.53
CA ILE A 305 -1.89 11.23 11.64
C ILE A 305 -0.57 11.34 12.42
N GLN A 306 0.20 10.27 12.47
CA GLN A 306 1.52 10.27 13.09
C GLN A 306 2.51 11.08 12.25
N VAL A 307 3.29 11.94 12.89
CA VAL A 307 4.37 12.68 12.24
C VAL A 307 5.70 12.19 12.79
N GLU A 308 6.59 11.82 11.89
CA GLU A 308 7.97 11.47 12.21
C GLU A 308 8.91 12.45 11.52
N VAL A 309 9.88 12.98 12.24
CA VAL A 309 10.75 14.05 11.76
C VAL A 309 12.10 13.48 11.33
N ALA A 310 12.55 13.82 10.13
CA ALA A 310 13.89 13.53 9.65
C ALA A 310 14.66 14.79 9.29
N ALA A 311 15.99 14.72 9.32
CA ALA A 311 16.89 15.73 8.77
C ALA A 311 18.12 15.04 8.16
N ALA A 312 19.12 15.79 7.67
CA ALA A 312 20.36 15.20 7.16
C ALA A 312 21.00 14.29 8.22
N GLU A 313 20.99 14.74 9.47
CA GLU A 313 21.44 14.01 10.65
C GLU A 313 20.41 14.06 11.78
N ALA A 314 20.35 13.01 12.60
CA ALA A 314 19.47 12.92 13.79
C ALA A 314 20.07 13.69 14.99
N VAL A 315 20.41 14.95 14.77
CA VAL A 315 21.03 15.85 15.75
C VAL A 315 20.19 17.12 15.89
N PRO A 316 20.31 17.89 16.98
CA PRO A 316 19.51 19.10 17.19
C PRO A 316 19.55 20.04 15.97
N SER A 317 18.36 20.32 15.43
CA SER A 317 18.14 21.23 14.30
C SER A 317 17.75 22.61 14.82
N THR A 318 18.33 23.65 14.23
CA THR A 318 18.07 25.04 14.64
C THR A 318 17.23 25.79 13.61
N PRO A 319 16.16 26.49 14.01
CA PRO A 319 15.31 27.22 13.07
C PRO A 319 15.96 28.55 12.63
N GLN A 320 15.49 29.08 11.51
CA GLN A 320 15.86 30.41 11.04
C GLN A 320 15.35 31.48 12.02
N ALA A 321 16.17 32.50 12.30
CA ALA A 321 15.79 33.61 13.16
C ALA A 321 14.51 34.31 12.65
N GLY A 322 13.56 34.60 13.55
CA GLY A 322 12.30 35.25 13.21
C GLY A 322 11.23 34.32 12.62
N SER A 323 11.47 33.01 12.53
CA SER A 323 10.53 32.04 11.96
C SER A 323 9.35 31.63 12.86
N GLY A 324 9.08 32.39 13.92
CA GLY A 324 7.90 32.24 14.77
C GLY A 324 8.00 31.23 15.92
N PHE A 325 9.21 30.78 16.29
CA PHE A 325 9.40 29.96 17.49
C PHE A 325 9.34 30.79 18.78
N GLY A 326 8.79 30.20 19.83
CA GLY A 326 9.00 30.64 21.21
C GLY A 326 10.17 29.87 21.84
N GLY A 327 10.97 30.51 22.69
CA GLY A 327 12.16 29.87 23.27
C GLY A 327 13.31 29.76 22.27
N ASP A 328 13.97 28.59 22.21
CA ASP A 328 15.08 28.33 21.26
C ASP A 328 14.62 27.72 19.92
N GLY A 329 13.40 27.17 19.87
CA GLY A 329 12.80 26.55 18.69
C GLY A 329 13.54 25.32 18.18
N ILE A 330 14.45 24.74 18.98
CA ILE A 330 15.26 23.60 18.58
C ILE A 330 14.39 22.35 18.43
N VAL A 331 14.59 21.61 17.34
CA VAL A 331 13.91 20.34 17.08
C VAL A 331 14.96 19.25 16.95
N VAL A 332 14.84 18.16 17.71
CA VAL A 332 15.67 16.97 17.50
C VAL A 332 14.90 16.03 16.57
N PRO A 333 15.38 15.78 15.33
CA PRO A 333 14.75 14.84 14.41
C PRO A 333 14.76 13.43 15.01
N ASP A 334 13.73 12.65 14.70
CA ASP A 334 13.63 11.25 15.11
C ASP A 334 14.69 10.38 14.41
N ARG A 335 15.19 10.80 13.24
CA ARG A 335 16.22 10.10 12.45
C ARG A 335 16.87 10.94 11.36
N SER A 336 17.86 10.35 10.70
CA SER A 336 18.39 10.89 9.44
C SER A 336 17.50 10.52 8.25
N VAL A 337 17.59 11.29 7.16
CA VAL A 337 16.91 10.97 5.90
C VAL A 337 17.37 9.63 5.34
N SER A 338 18.67 9.30 5.46
CA SER A 338 19.21 8.01 5.00
C SER A 338 18.55 6.84 5.73
N GLU A 339 18.37 6.94 7.05
CA GLU A 339 17.67 5.91 7.84
C GLU A 339 16.18 5.84 7.46
N ALA A 340 15.51 6.98 7.28
CA ALA A 340 14.11 7.01 6.85
C ALA A 340 13.91 6.35 5.47
N LEU A 341 14.83 6.58 4.53
CA LEU A 341 14.84 5.95 3.21
C LEU A 341 14.99 4.43 3.31
N GLU A 342 15.93 3.92 4.10
CA GLU A 342 16.12 2.48 4.28
C GLU A 342 14.91 1.82 4.93
N LEU A 343 14.30 2.48 5.93
CA LEU A 343 13.08 1.99 6.56
C LEU A 343 11.89 2.00 5.60
N PHE A 344 11.77 3.00 4.73
CA PHE A 344 10.71 3.04 3.73
C PHE A 344 10.92 2.01 2.61
N ARG A 345 12.17 1.68 2.27
CA ARG A 345 12.50 0.58 1.37
C ARG A 345 12.07 -0.78 1.96
N ALA A 346 12.36 -0.99 3.24
CA ALA A 346 12.04 -2.22 3.95
C ALA A 346 10.54 -2.37 4.24
N ASP A 347 9.86 -1.27 4.59
CA ASP A 347 8.43 -1.20 4.84
C ASP A 347 7.80 -0.06 4.04
N PRO A 348 7.33 -0.33 2.81
CA PRO A 348 6.64 0.65 1.98
C PRO A 348 5.29 1.13 2.54
N GLY A 349 4.73 0.43 3.53
CA GLY A 349 3.54 0.85 4.25
C GLY A 349 3.85 1.80 5.41
N ARG A 350 5.13 2.04 5.71
CA ARG A 350 5.56 2.83 6.87
C ARG A 350 5.08 4.28 6.85
N TYR A 351 5.08 4.89 5.67
CA TYR A 351 4.71 6.28 5.46
C TYR A 351 3.71 6.38 4.31
N ASP A 352 2.74 7.28 4.47
CA ASP A 352 1.72 7.60 3.46
C ASP A 352 2.07 8.87 2.69
N ALA A 353 2.88 9.76 3.29
CA ALA A 353 3.42 10.92 2.62
C ALA A 353 4.80 11.33 3.17
N VAL A 354 5.53 12.07 2.35
CA VAL A 354 6.69 12.85 2.77
C VAL A 354 6.40 14.34 2.58
N THR A 355 6.83 15.17 3.53
CA THR A 355 6.74 16.63 3.40
C THR A 355 8.07 17.30 3.70
N PHE A 356 8.47 18.27 2.87
CA PHE A 356 9.69 19.05 3.03
C PHE A 356 9.35 20.46 3.55
N VAL A 357 9.78 20.75 4.77
CA VAL A 357 9.64 22.07 5.39
C VAL A 357 10.58 23.06 4.71
N GLY A 358 10.12 24.30 4.53
CA GLY A 358 10.95 25.36 3.96
C GLY A 358 11.89 26.01 4.97
N GLY A 359 12.12 27.31 4.79
CA GLY A 359 13.33 27.97 5.28
C GLY A 359 14.52 27.75 4.34
N TRP A 360 15.52 28.60 4.47
CA TRP A 360 16.70 28.61 3.60
C TRP A 360 17.55 27.35 3.72
N GLY A 361 17.54 26.70 4.89
CA GLY A 361 18.22 25.42 5.09
C GLY A 361 17.82 24.31 4.13
N ALA A 362 16.58 24.34 3.60
CA ALA A 362 16.09 23.32 2.68
C ALA A 362 16.95 23.19 1.40
N SER A 363 17.71 24.25 1.05
CA SER A 363 18.72 24.22 -0.01
C SER A 363 19.74 23.09 0.13
N SER A 364 20.03 22.64 1.36
CA SER A 364 20.96 21.53 1.62
C SER A 364 20.52 20.19 1.04
N TYR A 365 19.28 20.08 0.56
CA TYR A 365 18.70 18.86 0.02
C TYR A 365 18.57 18.85 -1.52
N GLN A 366 18.97 19.92 -2.21
CA GLN A 366 18.78 20.04 -3.65
C GLN A 366 19.79 19.21 -4.47
N TYR A 367 19.38 18.01 -4.90
CA TYR A 367 20.24 17.03 -5.59
C TYR A 367 20.89 17.54 -6.87
N ALA A 368 20.08 17.94 -7.85
CA ALA A 368 20.58 18.31 -9.17
C ALA A 368 20.90 19.80 -9.32
N PHE A 369 20.91 20.57 -8.23
CA PHE A 369 21.31 21.98 -8.27
C PHE A 369 22.78 22.09 -8.69
N PRO A 370 23.09 22.81 -9.80
CA PRO A 370 24.44 22.87 -10.34
C PRO A 370 25.32 23.95 -9.69
N GLY A 371 24.71 24.85 -8.92
CA GLY A 371 25.39 25.98 -8.30
C GLY A 371 26.00 25.64 -6.94
N THR A 372 26.39 26.69 -6.24
CA THR A 372 26.88 26.63 -4.86
C THR A 372 26.29 27.82 -4.12
N TYR A 373 25.79 27.59 -2.91
CA TYR A 373 25.29 28.65 -2.04
C TYR A 373 26.45 29.32 -1.30
N ASP A 374 26.34 30.63 -1.08
CA ASP A 374 27.33 31.42 -0.34
C ASP A 374 27.43 30.97 1.12
N GLU A 375 26.29 30.62 1.73
CA GLU A 375 26.24 29.99 3.05
C GLU A 375 26.64 28.50 2.95
N PRO A 376 27.80 28.08 3.52
CA PRO A 376 28.33 26.74 3.32
C PRO A 376 27.39 25.63 3.81
N SER A 377 26.62 25.87 4.87
CA SER A 377 25.70 24.86 5.42
C SER A 377 24.54 24.52 4.47
N TYR A 378 24.27 25.36 3.46
CA TYR A 378 23.24 25.09 2.45
C TYR A 378 23.76 24.21 1.30
N ASN A 379 25.05 23.87 1.28
CA ASN A 379 25.68 23.00 0.29
C ASN A 379 25.78 21.57 0.84
N GLY A 380 24.63 20.96 1.15
CA GLY A 380 24.56 19.66 1.80
C GLY A 380 25.38 18.56 1.10
N ALA A 381 25.83 17.58 1.88
CA ALA A 381 26.66 16.48 1.38
C ALA A 381 25.96 15.77 0.20
N PHE A 382 26.72 15.43 -0.84
CA PHE A 382 26.17 14.79 -2.05
C PHE A 382 25.28 13.58 -1.71
N ARG A 383 25.72 12.73 -0.78
CA ARG A 383 24.97 11.54 -0.37
C ARG A 383 23.61 11.87 0.23
N VAL A 384 23.52 12.89 1.09
CA VAL A 384 22.26 13.33 1.69
C VAL A 384 21.32 13.84 0.62
N ARG A 385 21.82 14.64 -0.33
CA ARG A 385 21.02 15.17 -1.44
C ARG A 385 20.50 14.04 -2.33
N GLN A 386 21.34 13.04 -2.61
CA GLN A 386 20.95 11.83 -3.32
C GLN A 386 19.86 11.06 -2.58
N ASP A 387 20.03 10.80 -1.28
CA ASP A 387 19.05 10.07 -0.47
C ASP A 387 17.69 10.80 -0.44
N VAL A 388 17.67 12.13 -0.41
CA VAL A 388 16.41 12.91 -0.55
C VAL A 388 15.77 12.72 -1.93
N SER A 389 16.57 12.74 -3.00
CA SER A 389 16.05 12.49 -4.36
C SER A 389 15.48 11.09 -4.51
N ASP A 390 16.22 10.08 -4.03
CA ASP A 390 15.79 8.67 -4.01
C ASP A 390 14.51 8.50 -3.18
N LEU A 391 14.37 9.24 -2.07
CA LEU A 391 13.17 9.24 -1.24
C LEU A 391 11.97 9.79 -2.03
N VAL A 392 12.11 10.94 -2.70
CA VAL A 392 11.04 11.52 -3.53
C VAL A 392 10.62 10.57 -4.65
N GLU A 393 11.58 9.98 -5.36
CA GLU A 393 11.33 8.97 -6.39
C GLU A 393 10.59 7.76 -5.83
N LEU A 394 11.03 7.23 -4.68
CA LEU A 394 10.41 6.08 -4.06
C LEU A 394 8.98 6.36 -3.60
N PHE A 395 8.68 7.54 -3.04
CA PHE A 395 7.31 7.91 -2.67
C PHE A 395 6.41 7.96 -3.91
N LEU A 396 6.85 8.61 -4.99
CA LEU A 396 6.06 8.73 -6.21
C LEU A 396 5.89 7.39 -6.93
N ALA A 397 6.93 6.56 -6.99
CA ALA A 397 6.88 5.22 -7.57
C ALA A 397 5.94 4.27 -6.79
N ARG A 398 5.61 4.61 -5.54
CA ARG A 398 4.64 3.89 -4.70
C ARG A 398 3.30 4.59 -4.59
N ASP A 399 3.05 5.55 -5.50
CA ASP A 399 1.80 6.30 -5.57
C ASP A 399 1.44 7.01 -4.24
N LYS A 400 2.47 7.41 -3.48
CA LYS A 400 2.34 8.14 -2.22
C LYS A 400 2.46 9.64 -2.45
N ARG A 401 1.97 10.44 -1.50
CA ARG A 401 2.01 11.91 -1.62
C ARG A 401 3.40 12.45 -1.31
N VAL A 402 3.82 13.43 -2.11
CA VAL A 402 5.04 14.22 -1.87
C VAL A 402 4.63 15.67 -1.76
N ALA A 403 4.97 16.30 -0.64
CA ALA A 403 4.53 17.65 -0.34
C ALA A 403 5.72 18.56 0.03
N ALA A 404 5.58 19.86 -0.20
CA ALA A 404 6.58 20.84 0.21
C ALA A 404 5.96 22.23 0.39
N LEU A 405 6.57 23.09 1.20
CA LEU A 405 6.10 24.48 1.34
C LEU A 405 7.24 25.49 1.32
N CYS A 406 6.92 26.73 0.94
CA CYS A 406 7.87 27.84 0.90
C CYS A 406 9.09 27.52 0.01
N HIS A 407 10.30 27.74 0.52
CA HIS A 407 11.54 27.38 -0.15
C HIS A 407 11.76 25.86 -0.23
N GLY A 408 11.08 25.05 0.59
CA GLY A 408 11.13 23.59 0.54
C GLY A 408 10.68 23.02 -0.80
N VAL A 409 9.86 23.75 -1.57
CA VAL A 409 9.44 23.36 -2.93
C VAL A 409 10.63 23.22 -3.89
N THR A 410 11.74 23.93 -3.63
CA THR A 410 12.96 23.79 -4.42
C THR A 410 13.63 22.42 -4.26
N VAL A 411 13.41 21.72 -3.15
CA VAL A 411 13.86 20.34 -2.97
C VAL A 411 13.23 19.45 -4.04
N LEU A 412 11.93 19.61 -4.29
CA LEU A 412 11.22 18.88 -5.33
C LEU A 412 11.67 19.32 -6.73
N ALA A 413 11.89 20.62 -6.96
CA ALA A 413 12.39 21.11 -8.25
C ALA A 413 13.73 20.48 -8.66
N TRP A 414 14.63 20.25 -7.69
CA TRP A 414 15.96 19.70 -7.91
C TRP A 414 16.09 18.20 -7.65
N ALA A 415 15.03 17.52 -7.20
CA ALA A 415 14.95 16.06 -7.17
C ALA A 415 14.88 15.50 -8.59
N ARG A 416 15.25 14.23 -8.76
CA ARG A 416 15.16 13.52 -10.04
C ARG A 416 14.39 12.22 -9.86
N VAL A 417 13.34 12.06 -10.66
CA VAL A 417 12.53 10.85 -10.83
C VAL A 417 12.67 10.47 -12.30
N ASP A 418 13.23 9.30 -12.58
CA ASP A 418 13.60 8.91 -13.96
C ASP A 418 14.43 9.98 -14.71
N GLY A 419 15.30 10.67 -13.97
CA GLY A 419 16.20 11.70 -14.53
C GLY A 419 15.57 13.07 -14.80
N VAL A 420 14.27 13.28 -14.51
CA VAL A 420 13.59 14.57 -14.68
C VAL A 420 13.05 15.11 -13.34
N SER A 421 12.77 16.41 -13.28
CA SER A 421 12.13 17.00 -12.10
C SER A 421 10.71 16.45 -11.93
N PRO A 422 10.30 16.03 -10.71
CA PRO A 422 8.92 15.66 -10.43
C PRO A 422 7.93 16.83 -10.60
N LEU A 423 8.42 18.07 -10.68
CA LEU A 423 7.59 19.25 -10.94
C LEU A 423 7.46 19.60 -12.43
N GLN A 424 8.10 18.86 -13.34
CA GLN A 424 8.03 19.17 -14.77
C GLN A 424 6.58 19.08 -15.28
N GLY A 425 6.06 20.20 -15.79
CA GLY A 425 4.68 20.33 -16.26
C GLY A 425 3.62 20.43 -15.16
N ARG A 426 4.01 20.46 -13.88
CA ARG A 426 3.08 20.55 -12.74
C ARG A 426 2.77 21.99 -12.38
N THR A 427 1.55 22.23 -11.91
CA THR A 427 1.14 23.51 -11.34
C THR A 427 1.44 23.52 -9.85
N VAL A 428 2.14 24.56 -9.37
CA VAL A 428 2.58 24.67 -7.97
C VAL A 428 2.50 26.11 -7.44
N VAL A 429 2.57 26.26 -6.12
CA VAL A 429 2.89 27.52 -5.43
C VAL A 429 4.20 27.36 -4.66
N THR A 430 4.90 28.47 -4.41
CA THR A 430 6.17 28.49 -3.67
C THR A 430 6.45 29.90 -3.16
N TRP A 431 7.48 30.08 -2.34
CA TRP A 431 7.87 31.38 -1.81
C TRP A 431 8.13 32.38 -2.96
N PRO A 432 7.45 33.54 -3.00
CA PRO A 432 7.66 34.52 -4.06
C PRO A 432 8.95 35.33 -3.92
N GLY A 433 9.59 35.29 -2.75
CA GLY A 433 10.78 36.09 -2.48
C GLY A 433 12.09 35.42 -2.88
N LEU A 434 13.19 36.02 -2.39
CA LEU A 434 14.55 35.60 -2.70
C LEU A 434 14.88 34.23 -2.08
N ALA A 435 15.59 33.42 -2.85
CA ALA A 435 16.33 32.27 -2.39
C ALA A 435 17.61 32.70 -1.63
N PRO A 436 18.28 31.78 -0.93
CA PRO A 436 19.61 32.04 -0.39
C PRO A 436 20.59 32.51 -1.48
N ALA A 437 21.58 33.31 -1.09
CA ALA A 437 22.60 33.79 -2.03
C ALA A 437 23.40 32.62 -2.61
N GLU A 438 23.55 32.62 -3.93
CA GLU A 438 24.40 31.74 -4.71
C GLU A 438 25.75 32.40 -4.99
N VAL A 439 26.79 31.60 -5.18
CA VAL A 439 28.11 32.06 -5.63
C VAL A 439 28.10 32.19 -7.15
N GLY A 440 28.29 33.42 -7.63
CA GLY A 440 28.34 33.75 -9.05
C GLY A 440 29.57 33.20 -9.77
N PRO A 441 29.57 33.20 -11.12
CA PRO A 441 30.74 32.80 -11.91
C PRO A 441 32.00 33.63 -11.62
N ASP A 442 31.84 34.86 -11.13
CA ASP A 442 32.90 35.77 -10.68
C ASP A 442 33.25 35.61 -9.19
N GLY A 443 32.66 34.61 -8.53
CA GLY A 443 32.79 34.37 -7.09
C GLY A 443 32.01 35.34 -6.20
N GLN A 444 31.23 36.26 -6.76
CA GLN A 444 30.43 37.20 -5.97
C GLN A 444 29.06 36.61 -5.62
N PRO A 445 28.52 36.88 -4.41
CA PRO A 445 27.18 36.44 -4.06
C PRO A 445 26.13 37.13 -4.92
N PHE A 446 25.15 36.38 -5.40
CA PHE A 446 23.95 36.92 -6.04
C PHE A 446 22.71 36.14 -5.59
N GLN A 447 21.53 36.74 -5.65
CA GLN A 447 20.28 36.07 -5.26
C GLN A 447 19.32 35.97 -6.44
N ARG A 448 18.62 34.83 -6.52
CA ARG A 448 17.49 34.62 -7.42
C ARG A 448 16.20 34.55 -6.63
N LEU A 449 15.06 34.67 -7.31
CA LEU A 449 13.79 34.32 -6.70
C LEU A 449 13.71 32.80 -6.51
N THR A 450 13.08 32.36 -5.41
CA THR A 450 12.79 30.92 -5.21
C THR A 450 11.98 30.36 -6.39
N ARG A 451 11.02 31.14 -6.88
CA ARG A 451 10.25 30.86 -8.10
C ARG A 451 11.13 30.51 -9.31
N GLU A 452 12.25 31.20 -9.52
CA GLU A 452 13.14 30.94 -10.67
C GLU A 452 13.74 29.53 -10.62
N HIS A 453 14.11 29.02 -9.44
CA HIS A 453 14.59 27.62 -9.30
C HIS A 453 13.52 26.62 -9.71
N VAL A 454 12.27 26.89 -9.36
CA VAL A 454 11.13 26.00 -9.60
C VAL A 454 10.72 26.04 -11.07
N GLU A 455 10.61 27.23 -11.68
CA GLU A 455 10.31 27.39 -13.11
C GLU A 455 11.42 26.87 -14.02
N ALA A 456 12.69 27.03 -13.64
CA ALA A 456 13.83 26.47 -14.39
C ALA A 456 13.78 24.94 -14.51
N ASN A 457 13.04 24.26 -13.63
CA ASN A 457 12.82 22.81 -13.67
C ASN A 457 11.45 22.43 -14.27
N GLY A 458 10.83 23.36 -15.03
CA GLY A 458 9.67 23.08 -15.89
C GLY A 458 8.31 23.14 -15.19
N ALA A 459 8.24 23.62 -13.95
CA ALA A 459 6.98 23.81 -13.24
C ALA A 459 6.25 25.08 -13.71
N VAL A 460 4.93 25.09 -13.58
CA VAL A 460 4.07 26.26 -13.75
C VAL A 460 3.76 26.84 -12.37
N VAL A 461 4.48 27.90 -11.98
CA VAL A 461 4.29 28.53 -10.67
C VAL A 461 3.14 29.53 -10.74
N LEU A 462 2.11 29.36 -9.92
CA LEU A 462 1.02 30.33 -9.82
C LEU A 462 1.51 31.64 -9.18
N PRO A 463 0.91 32.81 -9.52
CA PRO A 463 1.20 34.05 -8.82
C PRO A 463 0.97 33.92 -7.31
N ALA A 464 1.69 34.69 -6.50
CA ALA A 464 1.49 34.64 -5.06
C ALA A 464 0.13 35.22 -4.64
N GLY A 465 -0.53 34.61 -3.66
CA GLY A 465 -1.86 35.01 -3.21
C GLY A 465 -2.94 34.80 -4.27
N SER A 466 -2.79 33.78 -5.12
CA SER A 466 -3.72 33.54 -6.25
C SER A 466 -4.57 32.28 -6.09
N VAL A 467 -4.36 31.52 -5.01
CA VAL A 467 -5.08 30.28 -4.75
C VAL A 467 -5.93 30.46 -3.51
N GLY A 468 -7.25 30.46 -3.69
CA GLY A 468 -8.19 30.69 -2.58
C GLY A 468 -8.58 32.16 -2.46
N ASP A 469 -8.40 32.75 -1.28
CA ASP A 469 -8.70 34.16 -1.01
C ASP A 469 -7.57 35.08 -1.51
N PRO A 470 -7.78 35.90 -2.55
CA PRO A 470 -6.73 36.76 -3.10
C PRO A 470 -6.25 37.88 -2.15
N GLY A 471 -6.91 38.06 -1.00
CA GLY A 471 -6.50 39.01 0.04
C GLY A 471 -5.40 38.50 0.98
N THR A 472 -5.03 37.22 0.89
CA THR A 472 -4.05 36.58 1.78
C THR A 472 -3.33 35.44 1.08
N SER A 473 -2.19 35.00 1.61
CA SER A 473 -1.55 33.73 1.21
C SER A 473 -1.90 32.58 2.14
N ALA A 474 -2.74 32.80 3.15
CA ALA A 474 -3.00 31.82 4.21
C ALA A 474 -3.64 30.52 3.72
N ASP A 475 -4.24 30.51 2.52
CA ASP A 475 -4.83 29.35 1.87
C ASP A 475 -4.18 29.00 0.52
N ASP A 476 -3.03 29.61 0.18
CA ASP A 476 -2.28 29.31 -1.04
C ASP A 476 -1.62 27.93 -0.95
N VAL A 477 -2.42 26.92 -1.29
CA VAL A 477 -2.03 25.50 -1.33
C VAL A 477 -2.57 24.86 -2.60
N VAL A 478 -1.67 24.29 -3.41
CA VAL A 478 -2.01 23.59 -4.66
C VAL A 478 -1.84 22.09 -4.48
N VAL A 479 -2.81 21.33 -5.00
CA VAL A 479 -2.75 19.88 -5.18
C VAL A 479 -2.74 19.59 -6.68
N ASP A 480 -1.65 19.01 -7.18
CA ASP A 480 -1.53 18.53 -8.58
C ASP A 480 -1.12 17.05 -8.54
N GLY A 481 -2.13 16.17 -8.62
CA GLY A 481 -1.96 14.73 -8.47
C GLY A 481 -1.41 14.36 -7.09
N ARG A 482 -0.25 13.69 -7.07
CA ARG A 482 0.45 13.29 -5.83
C ARG A 482 1.33 14.40 -5.22
N ILE A 483 1.46 15.54 -5.90
CA ILE A 483 2.25 16.69 -5.44
C ILE A 483 1.35 17.70 -4.71
N ILE A 484 1.76 18.12 -3.52
CA ILE A 484 1.08 19.16 -2.74
C ILE A 484 2.09 20.27 -2.42
N THR A 485 1.77 21.51 -2.77
CA THR A 485 2.67 22.66 -2.50
C THR A 485 1.97 23.77 -1.75
N GLY A 486 2.66 24.36 -0.76
CA GLY A 486 2.21 25.55 -0.03
C GLY A 486 3.11 26.75 -0.30
N GLN A 487 2.54 27.95 -0.41
CA GLN A 487 3.32 29.14 -0.74
C GLN A 487 4.36 29.55 0.31
N ASP A 488 4.00 29.68 1.58
CA ASP A 488 4.84 30.32 2.60
C ASP A 488 4.41 29.95 4.04
N TYR A 489 4.96 30.66 5.02
CA TYR A 489 4.64 30.44 6.43
C TYR A 489 3.22 30.84 6.83
N ASP A 490 2.55 31.71 6.07
CA ASP A 490 1.16 32.07 6.33
C ASP A 490 0.22 30.94 5.87
N SER A 491 0.60 30.21 4.81
CA SER A 491 -0.15 29.05 4.31
C SER A 491 0.09 27.75 5.09
N SER A 492 0.99 27.74 6.08
CA SER A 492 1.43 26.53 6.80
C SER A 492 0.29 25.71 7.42
N ARG A 493 -0.63 26.35 8.15
CA ARG A 493 -1.79 25.67 8.70
C ARG A 493 -2.70 25.07 7.62
N ALA A 494 -3.00 25.83 6.56
CA ALA A 494 -3.85 25.34 5.48
C ALA A 494 -3.19 24.18 4.73
N PHE A 495 -1.87 24.25 4.53
CA PHE A 495 -1.08 23.17 3.94
C PHE A 495 -1.21 21.87 4.74
N GLY A 496 -1.08 21.94 6.07
CA GLY A 496 -1.32 20.79 6.95
C GLY A 496 -2.74 20.23 6.85
N LEU A 497 -3.76 21.11 6.77
CA LEU A 497 -5.16 20.70 6.63
C LEU A 497 -5.43 20.00 5.30
N VAL A 498 -4.87 20.53 4.20
CA VAL A 498 -4.97 19.92 2.88
C VAL A 498 -4.30 18.57 2.87
N LEU A 499 -3.05 18.46 3.34
CA LEU A 499 -2.34 17.17 3.39
C LEU A 499 -3.11 16.14 4.25
N ALA A 500 -3.63 16.53 5.41
CA ALA A 500 -4.45 15.64 6.24
C ALA A 500 -5.71 15.16 5.51
N ARG A 501 -6.42 16.06 4.83
CA ARG A 501 -7.62 15.72 4.05
C ARG A 501 -7.28 14.74 2.93
N GLU A 502 -6.20 14.98 2.19
CA GLU A 502 -5.78 14.10 1.10
C GLU A 502 -5.43 12.69 1.60
N LEU A 503 -4.81 12.57 2.78
CA LEU A 503 -4.45 11.28 3.38
C LEU A 503 -5.62 10.51 4.00
N LEU A 504 -6.69 11.21 4.40
CA LEU A 504 -7.88 10.62 5.02
C LEU A 504 -9.01 10.34 4.00
N ALA A 505 -8.89 10.87 2.79
CA ALA A 505 -9.82 10.60 1.70
C ALA A 505 -9.46 9.34 0.91
N GLU A 506 -8.21 8.88 1.02
CA GLU A 506 -7.70 7.58 0.58
C GLU A 506 -8.07 6.50 1.58
#